data_AF-A0A957N1P0-F1
#
_entry.id   AF-A0A957N1P0-F1
#
_cell.length_a   1.000
_cell.length_b   1.000
_cell.length_c   1.000
_cell.angle_alpha   90.00
_cell.angle_beta   90.00
_cell.angle_gamma   90.00
#
_symmetry.space_group_name_H-M   'P 1'
#
loop_
_entity.id
_entity.type
_entity.pdbx_description
1 polymer ?
#
loop_
_entity_poly.entity_id
_entity_poly.type
_entity_poly.pdbx_seq_one_letter_code
_entity_poly.pdbx_strand_id
1 'polypeptide(L)'
;MTNPDAPVKVSCRRLWKIFGPHAPAALEELRAGNRSKADLLAAGGNVVAVRDVSFDVRQGETFVVMGLSGSGKSTLLRCLIRLIEPTDGAVFIDGANVADMDADALRTLRRHKVG
;
A
#
# COMPACT_ATOMS: atom_id res chain seq x y z
N MET A 1 -15.32 -21.17 -4.62
CA MET A 1 -14.10 -22.00 -4.76
C MET A 1 -13.03 -21.13 -5.39
N THR A 2 -11.89 -20.92 -4.74
CA THR A 2 -10.76 -20.18 -5.31
C THR A 2 -9.95 -21.12 -6.21
N ASN A 3 -9.66 -20.69 -7.45
CA ASN A 3 -8.81 -21.44 -8.37
C ASN A 3 -7.34 -21.06 -8.10
N PRO A 4 -6.47 -21.97 -7.61
CA PRO A 4 -5.08 -21.66 -7.31
C PRO A 4 -4.24 -21.30 -8.55
N ASP A 5 -4.66 -21.75 -9.74
CA ASP A 5 -4.02 -21.46 -11.02
C ASP A 5 -4.50 -20.15 -11.67
N ALA A 6 -5.48 -19.48 -11.05
CA ALA A 6 -5.92 -18.17 -11.54
C ALA A 6 -4.76 -17.16 -11.48
N PRO A 7 -4.60 -16.32 -12.52
CA PRO A 7 -3.51 -15.35 -12.55
C PRO A 7 -3.64 -14.35 -11.40
N VAL A 8 -2.49 -13.87 -10.92
CA VAL A 8 -2.44 -12.79 -9.92
C VAL A 8 -3.00 -11.53 -10.55
N LYS A 9 -4.07 -11.00 -9.96
CA LYS A 9 -4.76 -9.79 -10.42
C LYS A 9 -4.23 -8.55 -9.73
N VAL A 10 -3.96 -8.63 -8.43
CA VAL A 10 -3.34 -7.57 -7.64
C VAL A 10 -2.14 -8.13 -6.92
N SER A 11 -1.00 -7.48 -7.03
CA SER A 11 0.21 -7.83 -6.29
C SER A 11 0.72 -6.63 -5.51
N CYS A 12 0.92 -6.80 -4.22
CA CYS A 12 1.46 -5.80 -3.31
C CYS A 12 2.81 -6.30 -2.78
N ARG A 13 3.84 -5.46 -2.85
CA ARG A 13 5.21 -5.82 -2.48
C ARG A 13 5.82 -4.77 -1.55
N ARG A 14 6.08 -5.18 -0.31
CA ARG A 14 6.73 -4.38 0.75
C ARG A 14 6.17 -2.96 0.81
N LEU A 15 4.84 -2.83 0.83
CA LEU A 15 4.19 -1.54 0.75
C LEU A 15 4.28 -0.80 2.08
N TRP A 16 4.72 0.45 2.03
CA TRP A 16 4.82 1.36 3.17
C TRP A 16 4.03 2.63 2.93
N LYS A 17 3.40 3.12 4.00
CA LYS A 17 2.89 4.49 4.03
C LYS A 17 3.12 5.11 5.39
N ILE A 18 3.92 6.17 5.39
CA ILE A 18 4.15 7.07 6.51
C ILE A 18 3.60 8.45 6.11
N PHE A 19 2.77 9.01 6.97
CA PHE A 19 2.35 10.41 6.88
C PHE A 19 3.18 11.24 7.83
N GLY A 20 3.46 12.48 7.46
CA GLY A 20 4.25 13.40 8.28
C GLY A 20 5.46 13.94 7.54
N PRO A 21 6.20 14.85 8.18
CA PRO A 21 7.39 15.47 7.61
C PRO A 21 8.52 14.44 7.46
N HIS A 22 9.29 14.57 6.37
CA HIS A 22 10.46 13.73 6.10
C HIS A 22 10.18 12.21 6.15
N ALA A 23 9.00 11.79 5.67
CA ALA A 23 8.57 10.39 5.66
C ALA A 23 9.61 9.38 5.10
N PRO A 24 10.41 9.68 4.05
CA PRO A 24 11.48 8.79 3.62
C PRO A 24 12.57 8.55 4.67
N ALA A 25 13.04 9.61 5.36
CA ALA A 25 14.03 9.47 6.42
C ALA A 25 13.46 8.70 7.63
N ALA A 26 12.19 8.95 7.99
CA ALA A 26 11.51 8.20 9.03
C ALA A 26 11.41 6.69 8.70
N LEU A 27 11.21 6.35 7.43
CA LEU A 27 11.24 4.96 6.97
C LEU A 27 12.62 4.31 7.14
N GLU A 28 13.69 5.03 6.80
CA GLU A 28 15.06 4.56 6.98
C GLU A 28 15.37 4.29 8.46
N GLU A 29 15.01 5.21 9.36
CA GLU A 29 15.17 5.03 10.81
C GLU A 29 14.41 3.79 11.34
N LEU A 30 13.18 3.56 10.87
CA LEU A 30 12.40 2.38 11.22
C LEU A 30 13.05 1.08 10.73
N ARG A 31 13.58 1.08 9.51
CA ARG A 31 14.23 -0.10 8.91
C ARG A 31 15.54 -0.43 9.60
N ALA A 32 16.30 0.59 9.97
CA ALA A 32 17.54 0.44 10.75
C ALA A 32 17.27 -0.02 12.19
N GLY A 33 16.02 0.04 12.67
CA GLY A 33 15.67 -0.25 14.06
C GLY A 33 16.07 0.86 15.04
N ASN A 34 16.43 2.04 14.53
CA ASN A 34 16.87 3.18 15.33
C ASN A 34 15.73 3.86 16.07
N ARG A 35 14.50 3.76 15.55
CA ARG A 35 13.30 4.30 16.19
C ARG A 35 12.11 3.36 16.06
N SER A 36 11.26 3.37 17.08
CA SER A 36 9.94 2.73 17.02
C SER A 36 8.90 3.64 16.34
N LYS A 37 7.76 3.06 15.99
CA LYS A 37 6.59 3.82 15.52
C LYS A 37 6.14 4.88 16.54
N ALA A 38 6.22 4.56 17.84
CA ALA A 38 5.82 5.48 18.89
C ALA A 38 6.77 6.69 18.96
N ASP A 39 8.08 6.45 18.83
CA ASP A 39 9.09 7.51 18.84
C ASP A 39 8.92 8.47 17.66
N LEU A 40 8.66 7.93 16.46
CA LEU A 40 8.43 8.74 15.27
C LEU A 40 7.18 9.61 15.36
N LEU A 41 6.11 9.09 15.98
CA LEU A 41 4.90 9.85 16.24
C LEU A 41 5.19 10.98 17.24
N ALA A 42 5.83 10.65 18.36
CA ALA A 42 6.09 11.59 19.45
C ALA A 42 7.09 12.70 19.06
N ALA A 43 8.17 12.35 18.36
CA ALA A 43 9.26 13.28 18.05
C ALA A 43 9.04 14.08 16.76
N GLY A 44 8.40 13.47 15.75
CA GLY A 44 8.34 14.04 14.40
C GLY A 44 6.93 14.12 13.82
N GLY A 45 5.88 13.74 14.56
CA GLY A 45 4.51 13.70 14.04
C GLY A 45 4.32 12.70 12.90
N ASN A 46 5.23 11.72 12.76
CA ASN A 46 5.18 10.73 11.69
C ASN A 46 4.25 9.57 12.06
N VAL A 47 3.18 9.37 11.28
CA VAL A 47 2.20 8.30 11.46
C VAL A 47 2.48 7.17 10.47
N VAL A 48 2.94 6.02 10.99
CA VAL A 48 3.10 4.79 10.19
C VAL A 48 1.74 4.11 10.01
N ALA A 49 1.12 4.33 8.85
CA ALA A 49 -0.22 3.85 8.52
C ALA A 49 -0.21 2.48 7.81
N VAL A 50 0.79 2.20 6.98
CA VAL A 50 0.99 0.89 6.35
C VAL A 50 2.45 0.50 6.56
N ARG A 51 2.69 -0.70 7.08
CA ARG A 51 4.02 -1.21 7.46
C ARG A 51 4.28 -2.54 6.77
N ASP A 52 5.16 -2.51 5.77
CA ASP A 52 5.70 -3.69 5.08
C ASP A 52 4.69 -4.72 4.61
N VAL A 53 3.63 -4.26 3.93
CA VAL A 53 2.54 -5.16 3.51
C VAL A 53 2.87 -5.82 2.18
N SER A 54 2.82 -7.16 2.13
CA SER A 54 2.98 -7.95 0.91
C SER A 54 1.90 -9.02 0.81
N PHE A 55 1.21 -9.09 -0.33
CA PHE A 55 0.21 -10.12 -0.62
C PHE A 55 -0.06 -10.18 -2.13
N ASP A 56 -0.71 -11.25 -2.56
CA ASP A 56 -1.27 -11.41 -3.90
C ASP A 56 -2.76 -11.71 -3.79
N VAL A 57 -3.55 -11.14 -4.71
CA VAL A 57 -4.97 -11.46 -4.89
C VAL A 57 -5.14 -12.01 -6.28
N ARG A 58 -5.63 -13.24 -6.40
CA ARG A 58 -5.88 -13.91 -7.67
C ARG A 58 -7.20 -13.50 -8.29
N GLN A 59 -7.33 -13.71 -9.59
CA GLN A 59 -8.59 -13.47 -10.28
C GLN A 59 -9.72 -14.34 -9.68
N GLY A 60 -10.84 -13.69 -9.34
CA GLY A 60 -12.00 -14.35 -8.71
C GLY A 60 -11.86 -14.58 -7.21
N GLU A 61 -10.75 -14.16 -6.59
CA GLU A 61 -10.56 -14.23 -5.14
C GLU A 61 -11.23 -13.04 -4.43
N THR A 62 -11.97 -13.33 -3.36
CA THR A 62 -12.45 -12.30 -2.43
C THR A 62 -11.41 -12.10 -1.34
N PHE A 63 -10.70 -10.99 -1.39
CA PHE A 63 -9.73 -10.59 -0.37
C PHE A 63 -10.35 -9.59 0.61
N VAL A 64 -10.34 -9.93 1.90
CA VAL A 64 -10.95 -9.09 2.96
C VAL A 64 -9.87 -8.50 3.85
N VAL A 65 -9.89 -7.17 4.02
CA VAL A 65 -9.00 -6.45 4.94
C VAL A 65 -9.74 -6.11 6.23
N MET A 66 -9.35 -6.75 7.34
CA MET A 66 -9.96 -6.56 8.66
C MET A 66 -9.00 -5.88 9.66
N GLY A 67 -9.55 -5.35 10.76
CA GLY A 67 -8.78 -4.72 11.84
C GLY A 67 -9.47 -3.52 12.48
N LEU A 68 -8.95 -3.06 13.62
CA LEU A 68 -9.49 -1.95 14.40
C LEU A 68 -9.58 -0.63 13.62
N SER A 69 -10.45 0.29 14.04
CA SER A 69 -10.46 1.66 13.50
C SER A 69 -9.06 2.28 13.66
N GLY A 70 -8.59 3.01 12.64
CA GLY A 70 -7.25 3.61 12.63
C GLY A 70 -6.08 2.66 12.31
N SER A 71 -6.30 1.36 12.09
CA SER A 71 -5.21 0.41 11.78
C SER A 71 -4.57 0.56 10.38
N GLY A 72 -5.07 1.49 9.56
CA GLY A 72 -4.51 1.78 8.23
C GLY A 72 -5.19 1.09 7.05
N LYS A 73 -6.27 0.34 7.25
CA LYS A 73 -6.98 -0.40 6.18
C LYS A 73 -7.36 0.46 4.98
N SER A 74 -8.04 1.57 5.21
CA SER A 74 -8.45 2.48 4.13
C SER A 74 -7.25 3.17 3.48
N THR A 75 -6.14 3.34 4.21
CA THR A 75 -4.88 3.83 3.64
C THR A 75 -4.26 2.80 2.72
N LEU A 76 -4.20 1.53 3.13
CA LEU A 76 -3.75 0.43 2.29
C LEU A 76 -4.54 0.38 0.99
N LEU A 77 -5.87 0.33 1.06
CA LEU A 77 -6.74 0.30 -0.12
C LEU A 77 -6.49 1.50 -1.04
N ARG A 78 -6.34 2.71 -0.49
CA ARG A 78 -6.03 3.91 -1.28
C ARG A 78 -4.64 3.88 -1.90
N CYS A 79 -3.65 3.26 -1.26
CA CYS A 79 -2.32 3.05 -1.85
C CYS A 79 -2.38 2.06 -3.01
N LEU A 80 -3.20 1.01 -2.92
CA LEU A 80 -3.34 0.02 -4.01
C LEU A 80 -3.78 0.66 -5.33
N ILE A 81 -4.70 1.62 -5.27
CA ILE A 81 -5.20 2.35 -6.45
C ILE A 81 -4.54 3.73 -6.62
N ARG A 82 -3.44 3.96 -5.88
CA ARG A 82 -2.62 5.18 -5.86
C ARG A 82 -3.41 6.48 -5.67
N LEU A 83 -4.54 6.43 -4.96
CA LEU A 83 -5.20 7.64 -4.46
C LEU A 83 -4.36 8.34 -3.39
N ILE A 84 -3.51 7.57 -2.72
CA ILE A 84 -2.47 8.05 -1.83
C ILE A 84 -1.15 7.46 -2.34
N GLU A 85 -0.14 8.31 -2.53
CA GLU A 85 1.19 7.83 -2.90
C GLU A 85 1.79 7.02 -1.75
N PRO A 86 2.24 5.77 -1.97
CA PRO A 86 3.00 5.05 -0.98
C PRO A 86 4.30 5.79 -0.65
N THR A 87 4.81 5.58 0.56
CA THR A 87 6.15 6.07 0.92
C THR A 87 7.23 5.20 0.29
N ASP A 88 6.98 3.89 0.19
CA ASP A 88 7.85 2.93 -0.49
C ASP A 88 7.06 1.65 -0.85
N GLY A 89 7.65 0.80 -1.67
CA GLY A 89 7.09 -0.45 -2.16
C GLY A 89 6.42 -0.30 -3.53
N ALA A 90 5.85 -1.41 -4.00
CA ALA A 90 5.24 -1.49 -5.33
C ALA A 90 3.86 -2.14 -5.29
N VAL A 91 2.99 -1.69 -6.19
CA VAL A 91 1.68 -2.27 -6.43
C VAL A 91 1.54 -2.55 -7.92
N PHE A 92 1.09 -3.76 -8.24
CA PHE A 92 0.81 -4.19 -9.61
C PHE A 92 -0.67 -4.56 -9.71
N ILE A 93 -1.32 -4.10 -10.79
CA ILE A 93 -2.70 -4.48 -11.13
C ILE A 93 -2.69 -4.98 -12.57
N ASP A 94 -3.21 -6.20 -12.78
CA ASP A 94 -3.14 -6.91 -14.06
C ASP A 94 -1.69 -6.94 -14.63
N GLY A 95 -0.70 -7.10 -13.75
CA GLY A 95 0.73 -7.13 -14.09
C GLY A 95 1.39 -5.76 -14.32
N ALA A 96 0.63 -4.68 -14.41
CA ALA A 96 1.17 -3.33 -14.63
C ALA A 96 1.51 -2.65 -13.30
N ASN A 97 2.71 -2.08 -13.19
CA ASN A 97 3.12 -1.31 -12.01
C ASN A 97 2.33 0.01 -11.95
N VAL A 98 1.61 0.23 -10.85
CA VAL A 98 0.76 1.41 -10.65
C VAL A 98 1.60 2.67 -10.40
N ALA A 99 2.83 2.53 -9.89
CA ALA A 99 3.74 3.66 -9.67
C ALA A 99 4.23 4.30 -10.98
N ASP A 100 4.32 3.50 -12.05
CA ASP A 100 4.81 3.95 -13.36
C ASP A 100 3.69 4.54 -14.24
N MET A 101 2.43 4.44 -13.80
CA MET A 101 1.29 4.99 -14.53
C MET A 101 1.25 6.51 -14.44
N ASP A 102 1.00 7.16 -15.58
CA ASP A 102 0.67 8.58 -15.63
C ASP A 102 -0.76 8.86 -15.13
N ALA A 103 -1.14 10.15 -15.11
CA ALA A 103 -2.45 10.56 -14.61
C ALA A 103 -3.63 9.96 -15.40
N ASP A 104 -3.48 9.75 -16.70
CA ASP A 104 -4.56 9.27 -17.57
C ASP A 104 -4.71 7.75 -17.49
N ALA A 105 -3.59 7.03 -17.40
CA ALA A 105 -3.56 5.61 -17.09
C ALA A 105 -4.18 5.34 -15.71
N LEU A 106 -3.85 6.14 -14.69
CA LEU A 106 -4.47 6.03 -13.35
C LEU A 106 -5.97 6.30 -13.36
N ARG A 107 -6.43 7.30 -14.11
CA ARG A 107 -7.86 7.58 -14.28
C ARG A 107 -8.58 6.40 -14.94
N THR A 108 -7.98 5.83 -15.98
CA THR A 108 -8.53 4.69 -16.71
C THR A 108 -8.58 3.44 -15.83
N LEU A 109 -7.51 3.15 -15.10
CA LEU A 109 -7.47 2.09 -14.09
C LEU A 109 -8.63 2.24 -13.09
N ARG A 110 -8.81 3.43 -12.51
CA ARG A 110 -9.87 3.69 -11.53
C ARG A 110 -11.27 3.60 -12.11
N ARG A 111 -11.48 3.93 -13.38
CA ARG A 111 -12.80 3.82 -14.02
C ARG A 111 -13.19 2.38 -14.37
N HIS A 112 -12.23 1.56 -14.79
CA HIS A 112 -12.53 0.25 -15.41
C HIS A 112 -12.13 -0.95 -14.58
N LYS A 113 -11.25 -0.78 -13.59
CA LYS A 113 -10.71 -1.88 -12.76
C LYS A 113 -11.04 -1.71 -11.28
N VAL A 114 -11.57 -0.55 -10.90
CA VAL A 114 -11.98 -0.21 -9.53
C VAL A 114 -13.48 0.12 -9.57
N GLY A 115 -14.31 -0.92 -9.52
CA GLY A 115 -15.77 -0.82 -9.64
C GLY A 115 -16.40 -2.19 -9.55
#